data_AF-A0A357V825-F1
#
_entry.id   AF-A0A357V825-F1
#
_cell.length_a   1.000
_cell.length_b   1.000
_cell.length_c   1.000
_cell.angle_alpha   90.00
_cell.angle_beta   90.00
_cell.angle_gamma   90.00
#
_symmetry.space_group_name_H-M   'P 1'
#
loop_
_entity.id
_entity.type
_entity.pdbx_description
1 polymer ?
#
loop_
_entity_poly.entity_id
_entity_poly.type
_entity_poly.pdbx_seq_one_letter_code
_entity_poly.pdbx_strand_id
1 'polypeptide(L)' 'AEASTLLNDLYEGEDVEDARMERLLSLFRLEFKDPNQMAADVRGKPIYLALCMTPDQRVRLKPQNLLVNLP' A
#
# COMPACT_ATOMS: atom_id res chain seq x y z
N ALA A 1 -0.52 -7.80 6.88
CA ALA A 1 -1.85 -7.43 7.40
C ALA A 1 -1.85 -5.98 7.88
N GLU A 2 -0.97 -5.60 8.82
CA GLU A 2 -0.96 -4.24 9.40
C GLU A 2 -0.87 -3.09 8.37
N ALA A 3 0.01 -3.21 7.36
CA ALA A 3 0.08 -2.22 6.28
C ALA A 3 -1.21 -2.14 5.45
N SER A 4 -1.85 -3.29 5.18
CA SER A 4 -3.10 -3.35 4.42
C SER A 4 -4.26 -2.74 5.19
N THR A 5 -4.37 -3.03 6.49
CA THR A 5 -5.42 -2.45 7.34
C THR A 5 -5.26 -0.95 7.45
N LEU A 6 -4.04 -0.45 7.73
CA LEU A 6 -3.78 0.99 7.76
C LEU A 6 -4.13 1.67 6.42
N LEU A 7 -3.76 1.05 5.29
CA LEU A 7 -4.06 1.61 3.98
C LEU A 7 -5.57 1.63 3.70
N ASN A 8 -6.31 0.59 4.11
CA ASN A 8 -7.75 0.52 3.93
C ASN A 8 -8.45 1.63 4.73
N ASP A 9 -8.09 1.80 6.00
CA ASP A 9 -8.66 2.85 6.85
C ASP A 9 -8.43 4.24 6.22
N LEU A 10 -7.23 4.51 5.73
CA LEU A 10 -6.91 5.75 5.01
C LEU A 10 -7.71 5.91 3.71
N TYR A 11 -7.97 4.83 2.99
CA TYR A 11 -8.72 4.84 1.74
C TYR A 11 -10.23 5.07 1.97
N GLU A 12 -10.76 4.51 3.06
CA GLU A 12 -12.15 4.67 3.49
C GLU A 12 -12.39 6.02 4.17
N GLY A 13 -11.32 6.75 4.51
CA GLY A 13 -11.38 8.06 5.15
C GLY A 13 -11.65 7.96 6.66
N GLU A 14 -11.36 6.81 7.25
CA GLU A 14 -11.50 6.55 8.68
C GLU A 14 -10.42 7.29 9.48
N ASP A 15 -10.77 7.68 10.71
CA ASP A 15 -9.81 8.30 11.62
C ASP A 15 -8.74 7.29 12.05
N VAL A 16 -7.48 7.66 11.84
CA VAL A 16 -6.32 6.83 12.23
C VAL A 16 -5.56 7.54 13.34
N GLU A 17 -5.43 6.86 14.48
CA GLU A 17 -4.63 7.33 15.61
C GLU A 17 -3.17 7.62 15.22
N ASP A 18 -2.57 8.66 15.81
CA ASP A 18 -1.20 9.10 15.51
C ASP A 18 -0.17 7.95 15.64
N ALA A 19 -0.28 7.12 16.68
CA ALA A 19 0.60 5.97 16.89
C ALA A 19 0.49 4.88 15.80
N ARG A 20 -0.63 4.84 15.07
CA ARG A 20 -0.77 4.00 13.87
C ARG A 20 -0.22 4.71 12.64
N MET A 21 -0.42 6.03 12.53
CA MET A 21 0.14 6.79 11.43
C MET A 21 1.67 6.83 11.42
N GLU A 22 2.31 6.89 12.59
CA GLU A 22 3.77 6.80 12.72
C GLU A 22 4.35 5.50 12.14
N ARG A 23 3.54 4.44 12.03
CA ARG A 23 3.97 3.16 11.44
C ARG A 23 4.03 3.22 9.92
N LEU A 24 3.42 4.20 9.25
CA LEU A 24 3.53 4.38 7.81
C LEU A 24 4.91 4.96 7.46
N LEU A 25 5.75 4.15 6.82
CA LEU A 25 7.11 4.55 6.48
C LEU A 25 7.21 5.14 5.07
N SER A 26 6.41 4.65 4.13
CA SER A 26 6.44 5.11 2.74
C SER A 26 5.12 4.82 2.05
N LEU A 27 4.69 5.76 1.19
CA LEU A 27 3.56 5.61 0.29
C LEU A 27 4.07 5.71 -1.15
N PHE A 28 3.74 4.70 -1.96
CA PHE A 28 4.11 4.62 -3.37
C PHE A 28 2.87 4.68 -4.25
N ARG A 29 3.01 5.27 -5.43
CA ARG A 29 2.04 5.14 -6.52
C ARG A 29 2.60 4.17 -7.56
N LEU A 30 1.85 3.12 -7.85
CA LEU A 30 2.16 2.20 -8.94
C LEU A 30 1.56 2.75 -10.25
N GLU A 31 2.42 2.95 -11.24
CA GLU A 31 2.04 3.35 -12.57
C GLU A 31 2.24 2.19 -13.55
N PHE A 32 1.17 1.86 -14.27
CA PHE A 32 1.24 0.90 -15.37
C PHE A 32 1.58 1.67 -16.64
N LYS A 33 2.66 1.26 -17.32
CA LYS A 33 3.01 1.81 -18.64
C LYS A 33 1.92 1.54 -19.68
N ASP A 34 1.28 0.38 -19.57
CA ASP A 34 0.11 0.00 -20.37
C ASP A 34 -1.09 -0.24 -19.45
N PRO A 35 -2.11 0.64 -19.46
CA PRO A 35 -3.32 0.50 -18.66
C PRO A 35 -4.10 -0.80 -18.92
N ASN A 36 -3.89 -1.48 -20.05
CA ASN A 36 -4.56 -2.76 -20.33
C ASN A 36 -4.07 -3.91 -19.46
N GLN A 37 -2.90 -3.78 -18.83
CA GLN A 37 -2.39 -4.73 -17.85
C GLN A 37 -3.10 -4.64 -16.50
N MET A 38 -3.87 -3.57 -16.28
CA MET A 38 -4.70 -3.45 -15.09
C MET A 38 -5.96 -4.29 -15.22
N ALA A 39 -6.42 -4.85 -14.10
CA ALA A 39 -7.76 -5.43 -14.02
C ALA A 39 -8.82 -4.40 -14.43
N ALA A 40 -9.85 -4.85 -15.13
CA ALA A 40 -10.78 -3.97 -15.85
C ALA A 40 -11.54 -2.99 -14.93
N ASP A 41 -11.80 -3.40 -13.70
CA ASP A 41 -12.51 -2.68 -12.63
C ASP A 41 -11.69 -1.54 -11.98
N VAL A 42 -10.36 -1.65 -12.05
CA VAL A 42 -9.42 -0.66 -11.49
C VAL A 42 -8.64 0.10 -12.57
N ARG A 43 -8.86 -0.20 -13.86
CA ARG A 43 -8.18 0.47 -14.98
C ARG A 43 -8.33 1.99 -14.92
N GLY A 44 -7.21 2.70 -15.03
CA GLY A 44 -7.16 4.16 -15.00
C GLY A 44 -7.24 4.79 -13.60
N LYS A 45 -7.41 3.99 -12.54
CA LYS A 45 -7.33 4.46 -11.15
C LYS A 45 -5.89 4.34 -10.62
N PRO A 46 -5.38 5.30 -9.84
CA PRO A 46 -4.07 5.16 -9.21
C PRO A 46 -4.09 3.99 -8.23
N ILE A 47 -3.06 3.13 -8.29
CA ILE A 47 -2.86 2.07 -7.31
C ILE A 47 -1.82 2.55 -6.30
N TYR A 48 -2.20 2.58 -5.03
CA TYR A 48 -1.31 2.98 -3.94
C TYR A 48 -0.80 1.76 -3.18
N LEU A 49 0.48 1.80 -2.80
CA LEU A 49 1.13 0.78 -2.00
C LEU A 49 1.74 1.46 -0.77
N ALA A 50 1.56 0.89 0.42
CA ALA A 50 2.24 1.35 1.63
C ALA A 50 3.25 0.35 2.14
N LEU A 51 4.35 0.88 2.64
CA LEU A 51 5.28 0.17 3.51
C LEU A 51 5.06 0.66 4.93
N CYS A 52 4.74 -0.26 5.83
CA CYS A 52 4.56 0.04 7.25
C CYS A 52 5.48 -0.84 8.10
N MET A 53 5.86 -0.33 9.27
CA MET A 53 6.49 -1.13 10.31
C MET A 53 5.46 -1.72 11.27
N THR A 54 5.86 -2.80 11.94
CA THR A 54 5.10 -3.38 13.06
C THR A 54 5.20 -2.50 14.31
N PRO A 55 4.42 -2.75 15.39
CA PRO A 55 4.55 -2.03 16.65
C PRO A 55 5.94 -2.17 17.26
N ASP A 56 6.60 -3.32 17.03
CA ASP A 56 7.98 -3.58 17.45
C ASP A 56 9.05 -2.87 16.57
N GLN A 57 8.65 -1.89 15.77
CA GLN A 57 9.52 -1.13 14.85
C GLN A 57 10.31 -2.00 13.85
N ARG A 58 9.68 -3.08 13.37
CA ARG A 58 10.28 -3.97 12.37
C ARG A 58 9.60 -3.82 11.03
N VAL A 59 10.42 -3.82 9.97
CA VAL A 59 9.95 -3.84 8.59
C VAL A 59 10.20 -5.23 8.01
N ARG A 60 9.17 -5.81 7.39
CA ARG A 60 9.28 -7.03 6.59
C ARG A 60 8.82 -6.70 5.18
N LEU A 61 9.78 -6.66 4.27
CA LEU A 61 9.52 -6.41 2.86
C LEU A 61 9.86 -7.64 2.05
N LYS A 62 8.95 -8.01 1.13
CA LYS A 62 9.28 -8.92 0.02
C LYS A 62 9.58 -8.06 -1.20
N PRO A 63 10.84 -7.97 -1.66
CA PRO A 63 11.19 -7.13 -2.81
C PRO A 63 10.37 -7.47 -4.05
N GLN A 64 9.93 -8.72 -4.17
CA GLN A 64 9.07 -9.17 -5.26
C GLN A 64 7.77 -8.36 -5.34
N ASN A 65 7.16 -8.04 -4.19
CA ASN A 65 5.90 -7.29 -4.13
C ASN A 65 6.02 -5.83 -4.59
N LEU A 66 7.24 -5.29 -4.66
CA LEU A 66 7.51 -3.94 -5.17
C LEU A 66 7.97 -3.94 -6.63
N LEU A 67 8.63 -5.01 -7.08
CA LEU A 67 9.38 -5.02 -8.34
C LEU A 67 8.77 -5.86 -9.46
N VAL A 68 7.99 -6.90 -9.15
CA VAL A 68 7.56 -7.90 -10.14
C VAL A 68 6.05 -8.16 -10.17
N ASN A 69 5.26 -7.18 -9.72
CA ASN A 69 3.80 -7.26 -9.63
C ASN A 69 3.28 -8.30 -8.62
N LEU A 70 2.05 -8.03 -8.18
CA LEU A 70 1.24 -8.82 -7.25
C LEU A 70 1.11 -10.30 -7.72
N PRO A 71 0.94 -11.26 -6.78
CA PRO A 71 0.57 -12.63 -7.16
C PRO A 71 -0.74 -12.69 -7.96
#